data_AF-A0AAD4EUU0-F1
#
_entry.id   AF-A0AAD4EUU0-F1
#
_cell.length_a   1.000
_cell.length_b   1.000
_cell.length_c   1.000
_cell.angle_alpha   90.00
_cell.angle_beta   90.00
_cell.angle_gamma   90.00
#
_symmetry.space_group_name_H-M   'P 1'
#
loop_
_entity.id
_entity.type
_entity.pdbx_description
1 polymer ?
#
loop_
_entity_poly.entity_id
_entity_poly.type
_entity_poly.pdbx_seq_one_letter_code
_entity_poly.pdbx_strand_id
1 'polypeptide(L)'
;MAIQILSDLHLEAPKAYDIFEIEPKAPHLALLGDVGNVAGHRDEFLGFLTRQLRQFRTVIFVPGNHEAYHSDWPETLAILRAFEKDPKHRDDPSLGDFILLDRGVWRLPDSNTVILGCSLFSHIPPESSMAVSMGLNDFFQTDNWGVDAHNEMHKRDVSWLNAQVAELEGSDVRIIIFSHWSPTLDARAIDPRHVGSRITSGFLTDLSKEKCFKSSSVRLWAFGHTHYNCDFEADREDGAGPLRLVANQRGYYFAQSEGFDLVKTIEV
;
A
#
# COMPACT_ATOMS: atom_id res chain seq x y z
N MET A 1 -17.34 4.28 10.41
CA MET A 1 -16.26 5.30 10.55
C MET A 1 -15.61 5.44 9.18
N ALA A 2 -14.72 6.40 8.94
CA ALA A 2 -14.10 6.57 7.62
C ALA A 2 -12.57 6.64 7.70
N ILE A 3 -11.92 6.22 6.61
CA ILE A 3 -10.49 6.37 6.37
C ILE A 3 -10.31 7.06 5.01
N GLN A 4 -9.55 8.14 4.95
CA GLN A 4 -9.15 8.78 3.69
C GLN A 4 -7.98 8.00 3.09
N ILE A 5 -8.05 7.64 1.81
CA ILE A 5 -7.07 6.74 1.18
C ILE A 5 -6.39 7.42 0.01
N LEU A 6 -5.05 7.41 -0.03
CA LEU A 6 -4.24 7.95 -1.12
C LEU A 6 -3.03 7.04 -1.35
N SER A 7 -2.52 7.00 -2.58
CA SER A 7 -1.25 6.35 -2.92
C SER A 7 -0.62 7.00 -4.15
N ASP A 8 0.62 6.59 -4.45
CA ASP A 8 1.33 6.95 -5.68
C ASP A 8 1.38 8.47 -5.87
N LEU A 9 1.68 9.21 -4.79
CA LEU A 9 1.74 10.67 -4.79
C LEU A 9 2.96 11.19 -5.56
N HIS A 10 4.04 10.42 -5.58
CA HIS A 10 5.32 10.71 -6.22
C HIS A 10 5.83 12.12 -5.96
N LEU A 11 5.95 12.46 -4.67
CA LEU A 11 6.37 13.79 -4.24
C LEU A 11 7.89 14.02 -4.38
N GLU A 12 8.64 13.03 -4.85
CA GLU A 12 10.08 13.09 -5.13
C GLU A 12 10.40 13.75 -6.48
N ALA A 13 9.50 13.69 -7.46
CA ALA A 13 9.78 14.05 -8.85
C ALA A 13 8.58 14.76 -9.54
N PRO A 14 8.55 16.11 -9.53
CA PRO A 14 9.46 17.00 -8.82
C PRO A 14 9.23 16.96 -7.30
N LYS A 15 10.26 17.36 -6.54
CA LYS A 15 10.15 17.53 -5.09
C LYS A 15 8.98 18.44 -4.74
N ALA A 16 7.98 17.90 -4.06
CA ALA A 16 6.73 18.59 -3.71
C ALA A 16 6.24 18.26 -2.29
N TYR A 17 7.08 17.64 -1.45
CA TYR A 17 6.72 17.25 -0.08
C TYR A 17 6.15 18.40 0.73
N ASP A 18 6.73 19.60 0.61
CA ASP A 18 6.42 20.82 1.38
C ASP A 18 5.20 21.61 0.87
N ILE A 19 4.79 21.38 -0.37
CA ILE A 19 3.68 22.10 -1.02
C ILE A 19 2.44 21.23 -1.26
N PHE A 20 2.56 19.90 -1.20
CA PHE A 20 1.41 19.03 -1.41
C PHE A 20 0.56 18.96 -0.15
N GLU A 21 -0.68 19.45 -0.25
CA GLU A 21 -1.64 19.52 0.85
C GLU A 21 -2.69 18.41 0.72
N ILE A 22 -3.00 17.76 1.84
CA ILE A 22 -4.09 16.79 1.95
C ILE A 22 -5.09 17.36 2.93
N GLU A 23 -6.25 17.81 2.44
CA GLU A 23 -7.30 18.27 3.33
C GLU A 23 -7.97 17.07 4.04
N PRO A 24 -8.06 17.04 5.38
CA PRO A 24 -8.69 15.95 6.09
C PRO A 24 -10.18 15.82 5.80
N LYS A 25 -10.58 14.64 5.33
CA LYS A 25 -11.98 14.24 5.12
C LYS A 25 -12.41 13.05 5.98
N ALA A 26 -11.47 12.53 6.78
CA ALA A 26 -11.67 11.48 7.76
C ALA A 26 -10.65 11.63 8.91
N PRO A 27 -10.90 11.03 10.09
CA PRO A 27 -9.94 11.08 11.19
C PRO A 27 -8.63 10.32 10.91
N HIS A 28 -8.68 9.32 10.03
CA HIS A 28 -7.52 8.49 9.68
C HIS A 28 -7.18 8.67 8.20
N LEU A 29 -5.90 8.84 7.91
CA LEU A 29 -5.33 8.85 6.56
C LEU A 29 -4.58 7.54 6.35
N ALA A 30 -4.79 6.87 5.22
CA ALA A 30 -3.97 5.77 4.77
C ALA A 30 -3.20 6.17 3.50
N LEU A 31 -1.88 6.03 3.57
CA LEU A 31 -0.94 6.25 2.47
C LEU A 31 -0.43 4.88 2.02
N LEU A 32 -0.88 4.43 0.85
CA LEU A 32 -0.66 3.05 0.36
C LEU A 32 0.52 2.95 -0.61
N GLY A 33 1.65 3.53 -0.21
CA GLY A 33 2.92 3.48 -0.92
C GLY A 33 3.10 4.56 -1.97
N ASP A 34 4.35 4.69 -2.42
CA ASP A 34 4.81 5.62 -3.45
C ASP A 34 4.48 7.08 -3.13
N VAL A 35 4.69 7.47 -1.87
CA VAL A 35 4.71 8.88 -1.46
C VAL A 35 6.00 9.53 -1.91
N GLY A 36 7.11 8.79 -1.86
CA GLY A 36 8.39 9.15 -2.48
C GLY A 36 9.61 8.59 -1.74
N ASN A 37 10.81 9.04 -2.10
CA ASN A 37 12.05 8.40 -1.62
C ASN A 37 12.33 8.69 -0.14
N VAL A 38 12.43 7.64 0.69
CA VAL A 38 12.61 7.79 2.14
C VAL A 38 14.03 8.16 2.51
N ALA A 39 15.03 7.41 2.03
CA ALA A 39 16.42 7.67 2.41
C ALA A 39 16.97 8.89 1.67
N GLY A 40 16.75 8.96 0.36
CA GLY A 40 17.25 10.06 -0.48
C GLY A 40 16.68 11.44 -0.12
N HIS A 41 15.43 11.51 0.33
CA HIS A 41 14.73 12.77 0.70
C HIS A 41 14.26 12.77 2.15
N ARG A 42 15.06 12.17 3.04
CA ARG A 42 14.66 11.87 4.43
C ARG A 42 14.01 13.04 5.16
N ASP A 43 14.62 14.21 5.18
CA ASP A 43 14.12 15.34 5.96
C ASP A 43 12.80 15.87 5.39
N GLU A 44 12.69 16.00 4.06
CA GLU A 44 11.48 16.46 3.39
C GLU A 44 10.33 15.44 3.50
N PHE A 45 10.64 14.15 3.33
CA PHE A 45 9.69 13.04 3.43
C PHE A 45 9.13 12.91 4.85
N LEU A 46 10.00 12.87 5.87
CA LEU A 46 9.55 12.81 7.26
C LEU A 46 8.83 14.09 7.67
N GLY A 47 9.27 15.25 7.15
CA GLY A 47 8.56 16.52 7.32
C GLY A 47 7.14 16.49 6.74
N PHE A 48 6.93 15.82 5.60
CA PHE A 48 5.60 15.59 5.03
C PHE A 48 4.73 14.72 5.94
N LEU A 49 5.27 13.60 6.44
CA LEU A 49 4.53 12.74 7.38
C LEU A 49 4.16 13.50 8.66
N THR A 50 5.08 14.26 9.25
CA THR A 50 4.80 15.07 10.44
C THR A 50 3.70 16.11 10.18
N ARG A 51 3.64 16.73 8.99
CA ARG A 51 2.54 17.62 8.62
C ARG A 51 1.19 16.89 8.60
N GLN A 52 1.15 15.65 8.12
CA GLN A 52 -0.09 14.85 8.15
C GLN A 52 -0.49 14.49 9.59
N LEU A 53 0.48 14.14 10.45
CA LEU A 53 0.19 13.87 11.87
C LEU A 53 -0.38 15.08 12.61
N ARG A 54 -0.15 16.31 12.14
CA ARG A 54 -0.78 17.52 12.73
C ARG A 54 -2.26 17.66 12.38
N GLN A 55 -2.74 16.95 11.37
CA GLN A 55 -4.07 17.13 10.79
C GLN A 55 -4.97 15.89 10.95
N PHE A 56 -4.37 14.71 11.06
CA PHE A 56 -5.06 13.44 11.20
C PHE A 56 -4.80 12.82 12.58
N ARG A 57 -5.81 12.13 13.13
CA ARG A 57 -5.66 11.34 14.37
C ARG A 57 -4.69 10.18 14.16
N THR A 58 -4.66 9.61 12.96
CA THR A 58 -3.75 8.52 12.60
C THR A 58 -3.35 8.63 11.14
N VAL A 59 -2.06 8.44 10.86
CA VAL A 59 -1.51 8.24 9.52
C VAL A 59 -1.02 6.80 9.43
N ILE A 60 -1.72 6.00 8.65
CA ILE A 60 -1.43 4.59 8.38
C ILE A 60 -0.60 4.53 7.11
N PHE A 61 0.55 3.88 7.15
CA PHE A 61 1.51 3.92 6.06
C PHE A 61 1.91 2.51 5.62
N VAL A 62 1.70 2.18 4.35
CA VAL A 62 2.27 1.00 3.69
C VAL A 62 3.38 1.49 2.76
N PRO A 63 4.63 0.98 2.86
CA PRO A 63 5.68 1.34 1.92
C PRO A 63 5.44 0.70 0.53
N GLY A 64 5.65 1.48 -0.53
CA GLY A 64 5.76 1.06 -1.93
C GLY A 64 7.20 0.96 -2.39
N ASN A 65 7.42 0.78 -3.69
CA ASN A 65 8.76 0.64 -4.28
C ASN A 65 9.54 1.95 -4.25
N HIS A 66 8.90 3.10 -4.48
CA HIS A 66 9.58 4.40 -4.52
C HIS A 66 10.14 4.82 -3.16
N GLU A 67 9.60 4.30 -2.05
CA GLU A 67 10.19 4.51 -0.73
C GLU A 67 11.65 4.04 -0.64
N ALA A 68 12.00 2.96 -1.35
CA ALA A 68 13.34 2.35 -1.34
C ALA A 68 14.25 2.80 -2.50
N TYR A 69 13.76 3.61 -3.43
CA TYR A 69 14.58 4.11 -4.53
C TYR A 69 15.76 4.94 -4.03
N HIS A 70 16.91 4.76 -4.69
CA HIS A 70 18.22 5.32 -4.36
C HIS A 70 18.75 4.91 -2.97
N SER A 71 18.30 3.76 -2.47
CA SER A 71 18.69 3.13 -1.20
C SER A 71 18.29 1.65 -1.25
N ASP A 72 18.13 1.00 -0.09
CA ASP A 72 17.65 -0.37 0.04
C ASP A 72 16.46 -0.47 1.04
N TRP A 73 15.80 -1.63 1.00
CA TRP A 73 14.68 -1.94 1.89
C TRP A 73 15.05 -1.93 3.39
N PRO A 74 16.17 -2.54 3.83
CA PRO A 74 16.61 -2.45 5.22
C PRO A 74 16.75 -1.02 5.77
N GLU A 75 17.42 -0.12 5.04
CA GLU A 75 17.61 1.28 5.44
C GLU A 75 16.27 2.03 5.46
N THR A 76 15.48 1.89 4.41
CA THR A 76 14.14 2.48 4.28
C THR A 76 13.25 2.12 5.48
N LEU A 77 13.15 0.83 5.80
CA LEU A 77 12.36 0.35 6.93
C LEU A 77 12.95 0.79 8.28
N ALA A 78 14.27 0.90 8.41
CA ALA A 78 14.90 1.40 9.62
C ALA A 78 14.52 2.87 9.89
N ILE A 79 14.51 3.71 8.85
CA ILE A 79 14.10 5.12 8.95
C ILE A 79 12.62 5.23 9.37
N LEU A 80 11.72 4.51 8.68
CA LEU A 80 10.28 4.55 8.98
C LEU A 80 9.97 4.03 10.39
N ARG A 81 10.61 2.94 10.83
CA ARG A 81 10.47 2.41 12.20
C ARG A 81 11.04 3.35 13.25
N ALA A 82 12.13 4.06 12.94
CA ALA A 82 12.66 5.08 13.85
C ALA A 82 11.68 6.25 13.97
N PHE A 83 11.05 6.68 12.88
CA PHE A 83 10.04 7.73 12.88
C PHE A 83 8.79 7.33 13.71
N GLU A 84 8.29 6.11 13.53
CA GLU A 84 7.17 5.55 14.31
C GLU A 84 7.45 5.50 15.82
N LYS A 85 8.71 5.23 16.19
CA LYS A 85 9.14 5.05 17.58
C LYS A 85 9.70 6.32 18.22
N ASP A 86 9.84 7.42 17.49
CA ASP A 86 10.43 8.65 18.01
C ASP A 86 9.56 9.20 19.15
N PRO A 87 10.06 9.29 20.40
CA PRO A 87 9.32 9.84 21.51
C PRO A 87 8.87 11.28 21.27
N LYS A 88 9.60 12.06 20.46
CA LYS A 88 9.20 13.43 20.10
C LYS A 88 7.91 13.47 19.31
N HIS A 89 7.56 12.41 18.59
CA HIS A 89 6.28 12.31 17.90
C HIS A 89 5.23 11.63 18.79
N ARG A 90 5.58 10.52 19.43
CA ARG A 90 4.64 9.72 20.24
C ARG A 90 4.12 10.44 21.49
N ASP A 91 4.96 11.27 22.10
CA ASP A 91 4.63 11.95 23.35
C ASP A 91 4.15 13.41 23.13
N ASP A 92 4.10 13.87 21.87
CA ASP A 92 3.57 15.19 21.52
C ASP A 92 2.04 15.11 21.31
N PRO A 93 1.22 15.64 22.21
CA PRO A 93 -0.25 15.56 22.11
C PRO A 93 -0.83 16.39 20.96
N SER A 94 -0.01 17.20 20.26
CA SER A 94 -0.42 17.92 19.06
C SER A 94 -0.31 17.11 17.77
N LEU A 95 0.22 15.89 17.85
CA LEU A 95 0.39 14.96 16.75
C LEU A 95 -0.52 13.74 16.92
N GLY A 96 -1.05 13.23 15.82
CA GLY A 96 -1.65 11.91 15.74
C GLY A 96 -0.63 10.79 15.73
N ASP A 97 -1.13 9.56 15.66
CA ASP A 97 -0.31 8.35 15.63
C ASP A 97 0.17 8.03 14.21
N PHE A 98 1.46 7.75 14.05
CA PHE A 98 1.97 7.10 12.84
C PHE A 98 1.96 5.59 13.02
N ILE A 99 1.38 4.88 12.06
CA ILE A 99 1.26 3.41 12.08
C ILE A 99 1.89 2.85 10.83
N LEU A 100 3.06 2.22 10.97
CA LEU A 100 3.74 1.55 9.86
C LEU A 100 3.19 0.13 9.67
N LEU A 101 2.65 -0.15 8.50
CA LEU A 101 2.17 -1.47 8.10
C LEU A 101 3.18 -2.18 7.18
N ASP A 102 4.22 -2.74 7.80
CA ASP A 102 5.18 -3.67 7.18
C ASP A 102 5.00 -5.07 7.79
N ARG A 103 4.00 -5.81 7.29
CA ARG A 103 3.39 -6.98 7.99
C ARG A 103 2.87 -6.57 9.37
N GLY A 104 2.13 -5.46 9.39
CA GLY A 104 1.57 -4.84 10.60
C GLY A 104 0.09 -5.12 10.77
N VAL A 105 -0.35 -5.15 12.03
CA VAL A 105 -1.76 -5.26 12.41
C VAL A 105 -2.14 -4.01 13.18
N TRP A 106 -3.19 -3.32 12.75
CA TRP A 106 -3.75 -2.19 13.48
C TRP A 106 -5.25 -2.41 13.72
N ARG A 107 -5.67 -2.27 14.96
CA ARG A 107 -7.09 -2.36 15.34
C ARG A 107 -7.65 -0.95 15.35
N LEU A 108 -8.68 -0.73 14.54
CA LEU A 108 -9.37 0.55 14.54
C LEU A 108 -10.03 0.74 15.92
N PRO A 109 -9.72 1.85 16.64
CA PRO A 109 -10.32 2.09 17.94
C PRO A 109 -11.85 2.13 17.86
N ASP A 110 -12.52 1.61 18.88
CA ASP A 110 -13.98 1.64 19.01
C ASP A 110 -14.75 0.92 17.88
N SER A 111 -14.12 -0.03 17.18
CA SER A 111 -14.79 -0.94 16.23
C SER A 111 -14.28 -2.38 16.30
N ASN A 112 -14.98 -3.28 15.61
CA ASN A 112 -14.52 -4.64 15.37
C ASN A 112 -13.64 -4.76 14.10
N THR A 113 -13.12 -3.64 13.59
CA THR A 113 -12.32 -3.61 12.37
C THR A 113 -10.83 -3.79 12.66
N VAL A 114 -10.21 -4.70 11.94
CA VAL A 114 -8.76 -4.93 11.95
C VAL A 114 -8.20 -4.62 10.57
N ILE A 115 -7.17 -3.80 10.54
CA ILE A 115 -6.41 -3.46 9.34
C ILE A 115 -5.13 -4.29 9.35
N LEU A 116 -4.94 -5.07 8.30
CA LEU A 116 -3.70 -5.78 8.01
C LEU A 116 -2.99 -5.01 6.89
N GLY A 117 -1.68 -4.85 6.97
CA GLY A 117 -0.95 -4.29 5.84
C GLY A 117 0.50 -4.69 5.72
N CYS A 118 0.92 -4.76 4.46
CA CYS A 118 2.27 -5.05 4.00
C CYS A 118 2.40 -4.54 2.56
N SER A 119 3.61 -4.31 2.07
CA SER A 119 3.83 -3.91 0.67
C SER A 119 3.17 -4.88 -0.31
N LEU A 120 3.27 -6.20 -0.07
CA LEU A 120 2.73 -7.27 -0.93
C LEU A 120 3.38 -7.29 -2.33
N PHE A 121 4.72 -7.26 -2.43
CA PHE A 121 5.41 -7.42 -3.72
C PHE A 121 4.76 -8.49 -4.60
N SER A 122 4.71 -8.30 -5.91
CA SER A 122 4.12 -9.29 -6.81
C SER A 122 4.98 -10.55 -6.97
N HIS A 123 4.40 -11.64 -7.48
CA HIS A 123 5.11 -12.83 -7.94
C HIS A 123 5.46 -12.71 -9.43
N ILE A 124 6.76 -12.72 -9.71
CA ILE A 124 7.32 -12.71 -11.06
C ILE A 124 7.70 -14.16 -11.44
N PRO A 125 6.96 -14.82 -12.35
CA PRO A 125 7.29 -16.18 -12.73
C PRO A 125 8.58 -16.22 -13.59
N PRO A 126 9.30 -17.36 -13.63
CA PRO A 126 10.58 -17.47 -14.32
C PRO A 126 10.55 -17.01 -15.78
N GLU A 127 9.47 -17.29 -16.51
CA GLU A 127 9.28 -16.91 -17.91
C GLU A 127 9.14 -15.40 -18.13
N SER A 128 8.74 -14.65 -17.11
CA SER A 128 8.63 -13.18 -17.15
C SER A 128 9.84 -12.48 -16.55
N SER A 129 10.71 -13.18 -15.82
CA SER A 129 11.81 -12.61 -15.03
C SER A 129 12.65 -11.60 -15.81
N MET A 130 13.13 -11.96 -17.00
CA MET A 130 13.94 -11.08 -17.85
C MET A 130 13.17 -9.83 -18.32
N ALA A 131 11.91 -10.01 -18.73
CA ALA A 131 11.11 -8.90 -19.24
C ALA A 131 10.81 -7.90 -18.11
N VAL A 132 10.45 -8.40 -16.93
CA VAL A 132 10.13 -7.58 -15.76
C VAL A 132 11.39 -6.89 -15.21
N SER A 133 12.48 -7.62 -15.02
CA SER A 133 13.70 -7.05 -14.44
C SER A 133 14.33 -5.96 -15.31
N MET A 134 14.21 -6.07 -16.63
CA MET A 134 14.66 -5.04 -17.56
C MET A 134 13.63 -3.93 -17.80
N GLY A 135 12.37 -4.17 -17.46
CA GLY A 135 11.25 -3.27 -17.75
C GLY A 135 10.84 -2.37 -16.60
N LEU A 136 11.18 -2.73 -15.35
CA LEU A 136 10.85 -1.95 -14.16
C LEU A 136 12.08 -1.26 -13.56
N ASN A 137 11.90 0.02 -13.22
CA ASN A 137 12.93 0.81 -12.56
C ASN A 137 13.30 0.26 -11.18
N ASP A 138 12.42 -0.49 -10.53
CA ASP A 138 12.62 -1.06 -9.19
C ASP A 138 13.96 -1.81 -9.06
N PHE A 139 14.33 -2.56 -10.10
CA PHE A 139 15.55 -3.38 -10.13
C PHE A 139 16.81 -2.59 -10.50
N PHE A 140 16.67 -1.30 -10.83
CA PHE A 140 17.77 -0.40 -11.14
C PHE A 140 17.94 0.70 -10.09
N GLN A 141 16.85 1.11 -9.46
CA GLN A 141 16.82 2.20 -8.50
C GLN A 141 16.94 1.71 -7.05
N THR A 142 16.70 0.43 -6.79
CA THR A 142 16.79 -0.14 -5.43
C THR A 142 18.05 -0.99 -5.30
N ASP A 143 18.89 -0.66 -4.33
CA ASP A 143 20.12 -1.39 -4.06
C ASP A 143 19.81 -2.80 -3.55
N ASN A 144 20.66 -3.75 -3.95
CA ASN A 144 20.56 -5.16 -3.56
C ASN A 144 19.19 -5.80 -3.88
N TRP A 145 18.49 -5.29 -4.89
CA TRP A 145 17.16 -5.78 -5.27
C TRP A 145 17.17 -6.51 -6.60
N GLY A 146 16.68 -7.75 -6.59
CA GLY A 146 16.56 -8.61 -7.76
C GLY A 146 15.26 -9.41 -7.72
N VAL A 147 14.93 -10.06 -8.85
CA VAL A 147 13.67 -10.84 -8.98
C VAL A 147 13.53 -11.91 -7.90
N ASP A 148 14.64 -12.58 -7.53
CA ASP A 148 14.60 -13.59 -6.47
C ASP A 148 14.25 -12.98 -5.11
N ALA A 149 14.88 -11.86 -4.74
CA ALA A 149 14.58 -11.14 -3.51
C ALA A 149 13.13 -10.63 -3.49
N HIS A 150 12.66 -10.07 -4.61
CA HIS A 150 11.28 -9.62 -4.80
C HIS A 150 10.28 -10.76 -4.57
N ASN A 151 10.51 -11.92 -5.19
CA ASN A 151 9.65 -13.10 -5.06
C ASN A 151 9.70 -13.72 -3.64
N GLU A 152 10.84 -13.70 -2.96
CA GLU A 152 10.90 -14.14 -1.56
C GLU A 152 10.09 -13.22 -0.64
N MET A 153 10.12 -11.92 -0.91
CA MET A 153 9.35 -10.93 -0.15
C MET A 153 7.85 -11.04 -0.42
N HIS A 154 7.44 -11.34 -1.67
CA HIS A 154 6.07 -11.72 -2.00
C HIS A 154 5.59 -12.91 -1.17
N LYS A 155 6.32 -14.04 -1.23
CA LYS A 155 5.97 -15.27 -0.51
C LYS A 155 5.83 -15.03 0.99
N ARG A 156 6.74 -14.25 1.56
CA ARG A 156 6.72 -13.86 2.97
C ARG A 156 5.44 -13.09 3.31
N ASP A 157 5.08 -12.10 2.51
CA ASP A 157 3.93 -11.24 2.77
C ASP A 157 2.59 -11.99 2.60
N VAL A 158 2.46 -12.83 1.56
CA VAL A 158 1.27 -13.69 1.36
C VAL A 158 1.10 -14.70 2.51
N SER A 159 2.20 -15.35 2.93
CA SER A 159 2.19 -16.28 4.06
C SER A 159 1.73 -15.60 5.35
N TRP A 160 2.27 -14.41 5.63
CA TRP A 160 1.85 -13.62 6.79
C TRP A 160 0.38 -13.20 6.73
N LEU A 161 -0.10 -12.68 5.59
CA LEU A 161 -1.51 -12.30 5.43
C LEU A 161 -2.45 -13.48 5.65
N ASN A 162 -2.16 -14.63 5.04
CA ASN A 162 -2.95 -15.84 5.21
C ASN A 162 -2.99 -16.31 6.67
N ALA A 163 -1.86 -16.25 7.37
CA ALA A 163 -1.77 -16.59 8.79
C ALA A 163 -2.62 -15.63 9.66
N GLN A 164 -2.50 -14.32 9.45
CA GLN A 164 -3.28 -13.32 10.21
C GLN A 164 -4.78 -13.44 9.94
N VAL A 165 -5.19 -13.64 8.69
CA VAL A 165 -6.60 -13.85 8.35
C VAL A 165 -7.12 -15.14 8.97
N ALA A 166 -6.34 -16.22 8.96
CA ALA A 166 -6.73 -17.48 9.62
C ALA A 166 -6.93 -17.33 11.13
N GLU A 167 -6.08 -16.56 11.80
CA GLU A 167 -6.19 -16.27 13.23
C GLU A 167 -7.46 -15.46 13.54
N LEU A 168 -7.77 -14.48 12.70
CA LEU A 168 -8.86 -13.52 12.93
C LEU A 168 -10.25 -14.04 12.52
N GLU A 169 -10.34 -14.91 11.50
CA GLU A 169 -11.61 -15.39 10.92
C GLU A 169 -12.51 -16.13 11.93
N GLY A 170 -11.96 -16.64 13.03
CA GLY A 170 -12.73 -17.26 14.11
C GLY A 170 -13.45 -16.28 15.06
N SER A 171 -13.30 -14.98 14.86
CA SER A 171 -13.86 -13.91 15.70
C SER A 171 -14.86 -13.04 14.94
N ASP A 172 -15.70 -12.30 15.67
CA ASP A 172 -16.57 -11.27 15.08
C ASP A 172 -15.75 -10.03 14.70
N VAL A 173 -14.97 -10.13 13.63
CA VAL A 173 -14.09 -9.06 13.12
C VAL A 173 -14.31 -8.80 11.64
N ARG A 174 -14.22 -7.52 11.28
CA ARG A 174 -14.12 -7.06 9.90
C ARG A 174 -12.65 -6.82 9.56
N ILE A 175 -12.13 -7.49 8.54
CA ILE A 175 -10.75 -7.32 8.09
C ILE A 175 -10.72 -6.39 6.88
N ILE A 176 -9.80 -5.44 6.92
CA ILE A 176 -9.39 -4.59 5.80
C ILE A 176 -7.92 -4.88 5.52
N ILE A 177 -7.57 -5.04 4.25
CA ILE A 177 -6.18 -5.24 3.82
C ILE A 177 -5.71 -4.01 3.06
N PHE A 178 -4.54 -3.49 3.43
CA PHE A 178 -3.83 -2.44 2.74
C PHE A 178 -2.52 -2.98 2.18
N SER A 179 -2.33 -2.85 0.87
CA SER A 179 -1.08 -3.16 0.19
C SER A 179 -0.64 -2.04 -0.74
N HIS A 180 0.57 -2.13 -1.28
CA HIS A 180 0.96 -1.27 -2.38
C HIS A 180 0.71 -1.97 -3.73
N TRP A 181 1.22 -3.19 -3.92
CA TRP A 181 0.96 -3.96 -5.14
C TRP A 181 -0.47 -4.53 -5.16
N SER A 182 -0.97 -4.75 -6.38
CA SER A 182 -2.35 -5.22 -6.61
C SER A 182 -2.51 -6.73 -6.39
N PRO A 183 -3.57 -7.17 -5.69
CA PRO A 183 -3.82 -8.58 -5.35
C PRO A 183 -4.67 -9.34 -6.38
N THR A 184 -4.91 -8.76 -7.57
CA THR A 184 -5.88 -9.32 -8.52
C THR A 184 -5.47 -9.19 -9.99
N LEU A 185 -5.97 -10.13 -10.80
CA LEU A 185 -5.98 -10.06 -12.26
C LEU A 185 -7.33 -9.60 -12.84
N ASP A 186 -8.29 -9.18 -12.01
CA ASP A 186 -9.58 -8.69 -12.49
C ASP A 186 -9.39 -7.52 -13.45
N ALA A 187 -10.00 -7.62 -14.65
CA ALA A 187 -9.85 -6.62 -15.70
C ALA A 187 -10.31 -5.21 -15.27
N ARG A 188 -11.18 -5.11 -14.26
CA ARG A 188 -11.63 -3.81 -13.70
C ARG A 188 -10.57 -3.12 -12.83
N ALA A 189 -9.48 -3.81 -12.48
CA ALA A 189 -8.33 -3.29 -11.75
C ALA A 189 -7.08 -3.10 -12.65
N ILE A 190 -7.20 -3.36 -13.95
CA ILE A 190 -6.10 -3.31 -14.90
C ILE A 190 -6.38 -2.22 -15.93
N ASP A 191 -5.41 -1.33 -16.14
CA ASP A 191 -5.48 -0.38 -17.23
C ASP A 191 -5.56 -1.11 -18.59
N PRO A 192 -6.59 -0.84 -19.43
CA PRO A 192 -6.73 -1.47 -20.73
C PRO A 192 -5.49 -1.37 -21.63
N ARG A 193 -4.65 -0.34 -21.44
CA ARG A 193 -3.38 -0.13 -22.18
C ARG A 193 -2.32 -1.17 -21.85
N HIS A 194 -2.45 -1.85 -20.71
CA HIS A 194 -1.47 -2.82 -20.21
C HIS A 194 -1.93 -4.28 -20.32
N VAL A 195 -3.11 -4.51 -20.90
CA VAL A 195 -3.61 -5.87 -21.18
C VAL A 195 -2.62 -6.60 -22.09
N GLY A 196 -2.14 -7.77 -21.63
CA GLY A 196 -1.16 -8.58 -22.36
C GLY A 196 0.29 -8.09 -22.26
N SER A 197 0.58 -7.09 -21.42
CA SER A 197 1.96 -6.63 -21.20
C SER A 197 2.84 -7.76 -20.63
N ARG A 198 4.07 -7.85 -21.13
CA ARG A 198 5.05 -8.86 -20.69
C ARG A 198 5.60 -8.60 -19.29
N ILE A 199 5.35 -7.42 -18.75
CA ILE A 199 5.84 -6.99 -17.43
C ILE A 199 4.74 -6.93 -16.37
N THR A 200 3.50 -7.35 -16.70
CA THR A 200 2.34 -7.28 -15.79
C THR A 200 2.60 -7.96 -14.44
N SER A 201 3.33 -9.07 -14.41
CA SER A 201 3.67 -9.79 -13.17
C SER A 201 4.60 -9.02 -12.23
N GLY A 202 5.18 -7.90 -12.68
CA GLY A 202 5.89 -6.96 -11.81
C GLY A 202 4.97 -6.02 -11.01
N PHE A 203 3.70 -5.91 -11.39
CA PHE A 203 2.75 -4.97 -10.79
C PHE A 203 1.67 -5.63 -9.94
N LEU A 204 1.31 -6.87 -10.26
CA LEU A 204 0.15 -7.53 -9.67
C LEU A 204 0.31 -9.05 -9.60
N THR A 205 -0.49 -9.70 -8.76
CA THR A 205 -0.56 -11.16 -8.65
C THR A 205 -1.97 -11.57 -8.32
N ASP A 206 -2.47 -12.62 -8.96
CA ASP A 206 -3.79 -13.17 -8.64
C ASP A 206 -3.75 -13.94 -7.32
N LEU A 207 -4.32 -13.35 -6.29
CA LEU A 207 -4.48 -13.97 -4.98
C LEU A 207 -5.87 -14.55 -4.76
N SER A 208 -6.71 -14.69 -5.79
CA SER A 208 -8.10 -15.19 -5.66
C SER A 208 -8.23 -16.55 -4.97
N LYS A 209 -7.16 -17.36 -5.00
CA LYS A 209 -7.09 -18.68 -4.35
C LYS A 209 -6.54 -18.64 -2.92
N GLU A 210 -5.96 -17.53 -2.51
CA GLU A 210 -5.36 -17.36 -1.19
C GLU A 210 -6.42 -17.09 -0.12
N LYS A 211 -6.13 -17.51 1.11
CA LYS A 211 -7.07 -17.36 2.24
C LYS A 211 -7.37 -15.89 2.52
N CYS A 212 -6.38 -15.01 2.40
CA CYS A 212 -6.55 -13.57 2.57
C CYS A 212 -7.51 -12.94 1.55
N PHE A 213 -7.74 -13.57 0.40
CA PHE A 213 -8.75 -13.14 -0.57
C PHE A 213 -10.09 -13.83 -0.32
N LYS A 214 -10.08 -15.14 -0.04
CA LYS A 214 -11.28 -15.98 0.09
C LYS A 214 -12.07 -15.77 1.38
N SER A 215 -11.46 -15.27 2.45
CA SER A 215 -12.13 -15.18 3.75
C SER A 215 -13.28 -14.16 3.76
N SER A 216 -14.45 -14.58 4.25
CA SER A 216 -15.62 -13.71 4.38
C SER A 216 -15.46 -12.61 5.45
N SER A 217 -14.47 -12.74 6.34
CA SER A 217 -14.08 -11.67 7.27
C SER A 217 -13.37 -10.53 6.55
N VAL A 218 -12.70 -10.80 5.43
CA VAL A 218 -12.06 -9.76 4.60
C VAL A 218 -13.13 -9.08 3.74
N ARG A 219 -13.36 -7.80 4.02
CA ARG A 219 -14.43 -7.02 3.37
C ARG A 219 -13.93 -5.99 2.38
N LEU A 220 -12.69 -5.53 2.55
CA LEU A 220 -12.09 -4.52 1.69
C LEU A 220 -10.60 -4.78 1.53
N TRP A 221 -10.09 -4.60 0.31
CA TRP A 221 -8.66 -4.56 0.01
C TRP A 221 -8.36 -3.29 -0.78
N ALA A 222 -7.54 -2.41 -0.22
CA ALA A 222 -7.05 -1.22 -0.92
C ALA A 222 -5.58 -1.36 -1.31
N PHE A 223 -5.24 -0.88 -2.51
CA PHE A 223 -3.90 -1.01 -3.10
C PHE A 223 -3.54 0.19 -4.00
N GLY A 224 -2.30 0.22 -4.50
CA GLY A 224 -1.73 1.23 -5.39
C GLY A 224 -0.91 0.63 -6.55
N HIS A 225 0.24 1.23 -6.86
CA HIS A 225 1.30 0.78 -7.79
C HIS A 225 0.96 0.70 -9.28
N THR A 226 -0.28 0.38 -9.64
CA THR A 226 -0.70 0.16 -11.04
C THR A 226 -0.99 1.45 -11.80
N HIS A 227 -1.05 2.57 -11.10
CA HIS A 227 -1.50 3.89 -11.57
C HIS A 227 -2.88 3.86 -12.24
N TYR A 228 -3.73 2.94 -11.81
CA TYR A 228 -5.08 2.75 -12.33
C TYR A 228 -6.10 2.71 -11.20
N ASN A 229 -7.01 3.68 -11.19
CA ASN A 229 -8.01 3.83 -10.14
C ASN A 229 -9.20 2.92 -10.37
N CYS A 230 -9.65 2.27 -9.30
CA CYS A 230 -10.81 1.38 -9.35
C CYS A 230 -11.52 1.34 -7.99
N ASP A 231 -12.83 1.07 -8.02
CA ASP A 231 -13.63 0.82 -6.82
C ASP A 231 -14.80 -0.07 -7.21
N PHE A 232 -14.70 -1.36 -6.89
CA PHE A 232 -15.70 -2.34 -7.27
C PHE A 232 -15.78 -3.49 -6.29
N GLU A 233 -16.91 -4.21 -6.32
CA GLU A 233 -17.08 -5.47 -5.62
C GLU A 233 -16.67 -6.62 -6.56
N ALA A 234 -15.68 -7.40 -6.11
CA ALA A 234 -15.26 -8.63 -6.73
C ALA A 234 -16.07 -9.79 -6.13
N ASP A 235 -16.69 -10.58 -7.00
CA ASP A 235 -17.34 -11.82 -6.59
C ASP A 235 -16.28 -12.83 -6.13
N ARG A 236 -16.62 -13.59 -5.09
CA ARG A 236 -15.78 -14.65 -4.56
C ARG A 236 -16.52 -15.97 -4.61
N GLU A 237 -15.74 -17.03 -4.82
CA GLU A 237 -16.25 -18.40 -4.76
C GLU A 237 -16.73 -18.75 -3.34
N ASP A 238 -17.40 -19.90 -3.21
CA ASP A 238 -17.74 -20.54 -1.93
C ASP A 238 -18.60 -19.71 -0.96
N GLY A 239 -19.34 -18.72 -1.45
CA GLY A 239 -20.29 -17.96 -0.64
C GLY A 239 -19.63 -17.00 0.36
N ALA A 240 -18.35 -16.64 0.15
CA ALA A 240 -17.62 -15.69 1.00
C ALA A 240 -18.16 -14.24 0.96
N GLY A 241 -19.15 -13.97 0.11
CA GLY A 241 -19.66 -12.64 -0.18
C GLY A 241 -18.66 -11.80 -1.00
N PRO A 242 -19.05 -10.62 -1.47
CA PRO A 242 -18.16 -9.77 -2.26
C PRO A 242 -16.96 -9.27 -1.46
N LEU A 243 -15.82 -9.11 -2.14
CA LEU A 243 -14.67 -8.36 -1.65
C LEU A 243 -14.63 -7.02 -2.37
N ARG A 244 -14.68 -5.90 -1.64
CA ARG A 244 -14.50 -4.59 -2.25
C ARG A 244 -13.01 -4.33 -2.52
N LEU A 245 -12.65 -4.12 -3.78
CA LEU A 245 -11.30 -3.77 -4.22
C LEU A 245 -11.26 -2.28 -4.55
N VAL A 246 -10.28 -1.56 -3.98
CA VAL A 246 -10.20 -0.10 -4.11
C VAL A 246 -8.76 0.35 -4.41
N ALA A 247 -8.59 1.26 -5.37
CA ALA A 247 -7.33 1.95 -5.61
C ALA A 247 -7.61 3.44 -5.87
N ASN A 248 -6.82 4.30 -5.23
CA ASN A 248 -6.90 5.76 -5.36
C ASN A 248 -5.51 6.39 -5.39
N GLN A 249 -4.92 6.27 -6.57
CA GLN A 249 -3.54 6.52 -6.96
C GLN A 249 -3.49 7.84 -7.71
N ARG A 250 -2.59 8.74 -7.31
CA ARG A 250 -2.39 10.00 -8.05
C ARG A 250 -1.60 9.76 -9.34
N GLY A 251 -0.62 8.86 -9.29
CA GLY A 251 0.34 8.65 -10.37
C GLY A 251 1.34 9.81 -10.49
N TYR A 252 2.26 9.67 -11.44
CA TYR A 252 3.33 10.64 -11.65
C TYR A 252 2.82 12.05 -11.89
N TYR A 253 3.58 13.07 -11.44
CA TYR A 253 3.22 14.48 -11.64
C TYR A 253 2.91 14.85 -13.10
N PHE A 254 3.67 14.31 -14.05
CA PHE A 254 3.50 14.56 -15.49
C PHE A 254 2.51 13.61 -16.19
N ALA A 255 1.95 12.63 -15.48
CA ALA A 255 1.06 11.61 -16.02
C ALA A 255 0.11 11.10 -14.92
N GLN A 256 -0.68 12.03 -14.35
CA GLN A 256 -1.61 11.68 -13.28
C GLN A 256 -2.67 10.69 -13.76
N SER A 257 -3.03 9.76 -12.88
CA SER A 257 -4.02 8.72 -13.13
C SER A 257 -5.43 9.30 -13.21
N GLU A 258 -6.19 8.87 -14.22
CA GLU A 258 -7.60 9.24 -14.35
C GLU A 258 -8.39 8.75 -13.12
N GLY A 259 -9.37 9.54 -12.68
CA GLY A 259 -10.24 9.18 -11.56
C GLY A 259 -9.61 9.31 -10.16
N PHE A 260 -8.39 9.83 -10.04
CA PHE A 260 -7.80 10.14 -8.75
C PHE A 260 -8.66 11.18 -8.02
N ASP A 261 -8.96 10.89 -6.75
CA ASP A 261 -9.78 11.75 -5.91
C ASP A 261 -9.06 12.03 -4.57
N LEU A 262 -8.58 13.25 -4.39
CA LEU A 262 -7.87 13.66 -3.18
C LEU A 262 -8.74 13.54 -1.91
N VAL A 263 -10.07 13.57 -2.05
CA VAL A 263 -11.03 13.50 -0.94
C VAL A 263 -11.61 12.10 -0.75
N LYS A 264 -11.09 11.08 -1.46
CA LYS A 264 -11.59 9.70 -1.39
C LYS A 264 -11.53 9.15 0.03
N THR A 265 -12.69 8.72 0.52
CA THR A 265 -12.81 7.97 1.77
C THR A 265 -13.39 6.58 1.53
N ILE A 266 -13.07 5.66 2.45
CA ILE A 266 -13.71 4.35 2.56
C ILE A 266 -14.40 4.24 3.91
N GLU A 267 -15.62 3.70 3.88
CA GLU A 267 -16.38 3.39 5.10
C GLU A 267 -15.91 2.07 5.71
N VAL A 268 -15.60 2.14 7.00
CA VAL A 268 -15.10 1.05 7.85
C VAL A 268 -16.11 0.67 8.91
#